data_AF-A0A8T1H9N1-F1
#
_entry.id   AF-A0A8T1H9N1-F1
#
_cell.length_a   1.000
_cell.length_b   1.000
_cell.length_c   1.000
_cell.angle_alpha   90.00
_cell.angle_beta   90.00
_cell.angle_gamma   90.00
#
_symmetry.space_group_name_H-M   'P 1'
#
loop_
_entity.id
_entity.type
_entity.pdbx_description
1 polymer ?
#
loop_
_entity_poly.entity_id
_entity_poly.type
_entity_poly.pdbx_seq_one_letter_code
_entity_poly.pdbx_strand_id
1 'polypeptide(L)'
;MVDEDRGRIQGLSEGGLSARAIAKKVKRSRDCVQRALNRALTPRRRRPAGRKPSLSKRLTPRVVRKASTGNFSSTRLKEELGCPCTARTIRRLLSGVDWLDYAKMDNTLPLTKQHKMARLNWAKNMIIQPDKWSQIVFSDEKKFNLDGPDGLRH
;
A
#
# COMPACT_ATOMS: atom_id res chain seq x y z
N MET A 1 -28.27 0.12 14.50
CA MET A 1 -29.02 -1.00 15.10
C MET A 1 -28.19 -2.27 14.92
N VAL A 2 -27.67 -2.76 16.04
CA VAL A 2 -26.87 -3.99 16.15
C VAL A 2 -27.74 -5.19 15.79
N ASP A 3 -27.15 -6.32 15.40
CA ASP A 3 -27.92 -7.50 14.99
C ASP A 3 -28.73 -8.10 16.15
N GLU A 4 -28.22 -8.04 17.39
CA GLU A 4 -28.94 -8.43 18.63
C GLU A 4 -30.22 -7.62 18.87
N ASP A 5 -30.17 -6.30 18.66
CA ASP A 5 -31.34 -5.42 18.77
C ASP A 5 -32.45 -5.86 17.79
N ARG A 6 -32.07 -6.40 16.61
CA ARG A 6 -33.04 -6.86 15.61
C ARG A 6 -33.70 -8.17 16.03
N GLY A 7 -32.91 -9.11 16.55
CA GLY A 7 -33.45 -10.38 17.06
C GLY A 7 -34.46 -10.15 18.18
N ARG A 8 -34.17 -9.21 19.10
CA ARG A 8 -35.11 -8.82 20.16
C ARG A 8 -36.39 -8.17 19.61
N ILE A 9 -36.29 -7.30 18.61
CA ILE A 9 -37.46 -6.69 17.96
C ILE A 9 -38.33 -7.74 17.28
N GLN A 10 -37.71 -8.68 16.57
CA GLN A 10 -38.42 -9.76 15.89
C GLN A 10 -39.13 -10.68 16.88
N GLY A 11 -38.43 -11.18 17.91
CA GLY A 11 -39.03 -12.05 18.92
C GLY A 11 -40.17 -11.37 19.71
N LEU A 12 -40.06 -10.08 20.02
CA LEU A 12 -41.16 -9.35 20.67
C LEU A 12 -42.36 -9.14 19.75
N SER A 13 -42.13 -9.02 18.44
CA SER A 13 -43.21 -8.92 17.44
C SER A 13 -43.92 -10.25 17.24
N GLU A 14 -43.18 -11.36 17.19
CA GLU A 14 -43.72 -12.72 17.13
C GLU A 14 -44.52 -13.05 18.40
N GLY A 15 -44.11 -12.52 19.56
CA GLY A 15 -44.87 -12.56 20.82
C GLY A 15 -46.10 -11.63 20.87
N GLY A 16 -46.50 -11.02 19.75
CA GLY A 16 -47.75 -10.25 19.62
C GLY A 16 -47.68 -8.81 20.15
N LEU A 17 -46.51 -8.28 20.52
CA LEU A 17 -46.42 -6.89 20.98
C LEU A 17 -46.54 -5.90 19.81
N SER A 18 -47.26 -4.80 20.04
CA SER A 18 -47.33 -3.71 19.07
C SER A 18 -45.99 -3.00 18.89
N ALA A 19 -45.74 -2.46 17.69
CA ALA A 19 -44.51 -1.73 17.38
C ALA A 19 -44.21 -0.57 18.35
N ARG A 20 -45.25 0.06 18.94
CA ARG A 20 -45.10 1.10 19.97
C ARG A 20 -44.59 0.52 21.31
N ALA A 21 -45.11 -0.63 21.73
CA ALA A 21 -44.67 -1.30 22.94
C ALA A 21 -43.22 -1.82 22.80
N ILE A 22 -42.88 -2.36 21.63
CA ILE A 22 -41.52 -2.80 21.30
C ILE A 22 -40.56 -1.61 21.31
N ALA A 23 -40.94 -0.48 20.71
CA ALA A 23 -40.13 0.74 20.71
C ALA A 23 -39.78 1.21 22.13
N LYS A 24 -40.76 1.17 23.06
CA LYS A 24 -40.55 1.51 24.47
C LYS A 24 -39.62 0.50 25.16
N LYS A 25 -39.78 -0.80 24.94
CA LYS A 25 -38.95 -1.87 25.53
C LYS A 25 -37.49 -1.83 25.03
N VAL A 26 -37.30 -1.65 23.73
CA VAL A 26 -35.98 -1.65 23.07
C VAL A 26 -35.32 -0.26 23.13
N LYS A 27 -36.02 0.76 23.66
CA LYS A 27 -35.58 2.16 23.75
C LYS A 27 -35.14 2.71 22.39
N ARG A 28 -35.94 2.45 21.34
CA ARG A 28 -35.72 2.92 19.96
C ARG A 28 -36.98 3.62 19.44
N SER A 29 -36.85 4.38 18.36
CA SER A 29 -38.02 5.00 17.73
C SER A 29 -38.94 3.95 17.10
N ARG A 30 -40.25 4.23 17.07
CA ARG A 30 -41.25 3.42 16.38
C ARG A 30 -40.85 3.13 14.94
N ASP A 31 -40.36 4.14 14.23
CA ASP A 31 -39.94 4.01 12.82
C ASP A 31 -38.71 3.11 12.65
N CYS A 32 -37.83 3.03 13.64
CA CYS A 32 -36.71 2.09 13.64
C CYS A 32 -37.23 0.64 13.77
N VAL A 33 -38.20 0.42 14.66
CA VAL A 33 -38.85 -0.89 14.86
C VAL A 33 -39.60 -1.31 13.59
N GLN A 34 -40.40 -0.42 13.01
CA GLN A 34 -41.12 -0.70 11.78
C GLN A 34 -40.18 -1.02 10.61
N ARG A 35 -39.08 -0.26 10.46
CA ARG A 35 -38.03 -0.53 9.47
C ARG A 35 -37.30 -1.85 9.73
N ALA A 36 -37.17 -2.27 10.99
CA ALA A 36 -36.56 -3.54 11.35
C ALA A 36 -37.46 -4.72 10.95
N LEU A 37 -38.76 -4.64 11.25
CA LEU A 37 -39.73 -5.68 10.92
C LEU A 37 -39.96 -5.78 9.40
N ASN A 38 -40.07 -4.64 8.71
CA ASN A 38 -40.25 -4.59 7.25
C ASN A 38 -38.99 -4.98 6.46
N ARG A 39 -37.85 -5.19 7.14
CA ARG A 39 -36.59 -5.57 6.48
C ARG A 39 -36.58 -6.99 5.95
N ALA A 40 -37.42 -7.89 6.48
CA ALA A 40 -37.61 -9.23 5.91
C ALA A 40 -38.41 -9.19 4.60
N LEU A 41 -39.26 -8.18 4.42
CA LEU A 41 -40.12 -7.99 3.24
C LEU A 41 -39.43 -7.22 2.10
N THR A 42 -38.29 -6.59 2.37
CA THR A 42 -37.59 -5.73 1.39
C THR A 42 -36.15 -6.21 1.16
N PRO A 43 -35.71 -6.36 -0.10
CA PRO A 43 -34.33 -6.73 -0.40
C PRO A 43 -33.35 -5.78 0.28
N ARG A 44 -32.23 -6.33 0.81
CA ARG A 44 -31.18 -5.55 1.45
C ARG A 44 -30.73 -4.44 0.50
N ARG A 45 -31.00 -3.17 0.85
CA ARG A 45 -30.51 -2.02 0.09
C ARG A 45 -29.00 -2.17 -0.09
N ARG A 46 -28.52 -2.11 -1.34
CA ARG A 46 -27.10 -2.06 -1.63
C ARG A 46 -26.50 -0.89 -0.84
N ARG A 47 -25.33 -1.10 -0.24
CA ARG A 47 -24.60 -0.01 0.40
C ARG A 47 -24.44 1.12 -0.62
N PRO A 48 -24.62 2.39 -0.22
CA PRO A 48 -24.34 3.52 -1.12
C PRO A 48 -22.96 3.36 -1.73
N ALA A 49 -22.87 3.60 -3.04
CA ALA A 49 -21.56 3.64 -3.69
C ALA A 49 -20.72 4.73 -3.03
N GLY A 50 -19.45 4.43 -2.77
CA GLY A 50 -18.51 5.40 -2.22
C GLY A 50 -18.25 6.55 -3.20
N ARG A 51 -17.48 7.54 -2.73
CA ARG A 51 -17.04 8.68 -3.56
C ARG A 51 -16.30 8.16 -4.81
N LYS A 52 -16.59 8.76 -5.96
CA LYS A 52 -15.89 8.43 -7.21
C LYS A 52 -14.38 8.66 -7.06
N PRO A 53 -13.52 7.75 -7.55
CA PRO A 53 -12.07 7.93 -7.52
C PRO A 53 -11.65 9.19 -8.29
N SER A 54 -10.60 9.87 -7.81
CA SER A 54 -10.02 11.03 -8.48
C SER A 54 -9.27 10.66 -9.77
N LEU A 55 -8.75 9.43 -9.86
CA LEU A 55 -8.09 8.90 -11.04
C LEU A 55 -9.12 8.23 -11.96
N SER A 56 -9.05 8.56 -13.25
CA SER A 56 -9.87 7.93 -14.28
C SER A 56 -9.49 6.45 -14.46
N LYS A 57 -10.47 5.62 -14.87
CA LYS A 57 -10.25 4.23 -15.27
C LYS A 57 -9.21 4.08 -16.37
N ARG A 58 -9.05 5.10 -17.23
CA ARG A 58 -8.02 5.10 -18.30
C ARG A 58 -6.64 5.51 -17.81
N LEU A 59 -6.57 6.38 -16.82
CA LEU A 59 -5.32 6.92 -16.31
C LEU A 59 -4.64 5.96 -15.33
N THR A 60 -5.43 5.19 -14.58
CA THR A 60 -4.95 4.22 -13.61
C THR A 60 -3.97 3.20 -14.21
N PRO A 61 -4.30 2.49 -15.31
CA PRO A 61 -3.35 1.56 -15.94
C PRO A 61 -2.09 2.25 -16.50
N ARG A 62 -2.20 3.51 -16.96
CA ARG A 62 -1.05 4.26 -17.47
C ARG A 62 -0.06 4.59 -16.35
N VAL A 63 -0.56 5.00 -15.19
CA VAL A 63 0.25 5.26 -13.99
C VAL A 63 0.97 3.99 -13.57
N VAL A 64 0.26 2.86 -13.47
CA VAL A 64 0.84 1.57 -13.06
C VAL A 64 1.91 1.11 -14.05
N ARG A 65 1.62 1.16 -15.36
CA ARG A 65 2.58 0.76 -16.41
C ARG A 65 3.83 1.63 -16.45
N LYS A 66 3.70 2.94 -16.22
CA LYS A 66 4.86 3.84 -16.18
C LYS A 66 5.67 3.60 -14.89
N ALA A 67 4.99 3.40 -13.76
CA ALA A 67 5.63 3.09 -12.49
C ALA A 67 6.43 1.77 -12.52
N SER A 68 5.93 0.74 -13.21
CA SER A 68 6.61 -0.55 -13.32
C SER A 68 7.95 -0.51 -14.07
N THR A 69 8.29 0.61 -14.73
CA THR A 69 9.64 0.80 -15.30
C THR A 69 10.71 1.13 -14.25
N GLY A 70 10.32 1.42 -13.00
CA GLY A 70 11.24 1.65 -11.87
C GLY A 70 11.89 3.04 -11.81
N ASN A 71 11.73 3.88 -12.83
CA ASN A 71 12.50 5.12 -12.97
C ASN A 71 11.79 6.41 -12.51
N PHE A 72 10.62 6.28 -11.85
CA PHE A 72 9.77 7.43 -11.57
C PHE A 72 9.32 7.51 -10.11
N SER A 73 9.43 8.70 -9.53
CA SER A 73 8.77 9.03 -8.27
C SER A 73 7.29 9.31 -8.48
N SER A 74 6.49 9.22 -7.41
CA SER A 74 5.05 9.57 -7.48
C SER A 74 4.79 11.01 -7.95
N THR A 75 5.71 11.93 -7.67
CA THR A 75 5.62 13.33 -8.11
C THR A 75 5.91 13.44 -9.60
N ARG A 76 6.98 12.79 -10.07
CA ARG A 76 7.34 12.76 -11.49
C ARG A 76 6.25 12.09 -12.33
N LEU A 77 5.63 11.02 -11.83
CA LEU A 77 4.47 10.38 -12.47
C LEU A 77 3.27 11.33 -12.59
N LYS A 78 3.05 12.20 -11.59
CA LYS A 78 1.97 13.18 -11.62
C LYS A 78 2.19 14.18 -12.76
N GLU A 79 3.40 14.74 -12.82
CA GLU A 79 3.80 15.76 -13.80
C GLU A 79 3.78 15.19 -15.23
N GLU A 80 4.46 14.07 -15.44
CA GLU A 80 4.58 13.41 -16.75
C GLU A 80 3.23 13.01 -17.35
N LEU A 81 2.32 12.48 -16.52
CA LEU A 81 1.02 11.99 -16.97
C LEU A 81 -0.10 13.02 -16.82
N GLY A 82 0.21 14.25 -16.39
CA GLY A 82 -0.79 15.29 -16.15
C GLY A 82 -1.90 14.85 -15.20
N CYS A 83 -1.57 14.11 -14.14
CA CYS A 83 -2.57 13.54 -13.25
C CYS A 83 -3.27 14.65 -12.44
N PRO A 84 -4.61 14.70 -12.39
CA PRO A 84 -5.34 15.72 -11.63
C PRO A 84 -5.26 15.51 -10.10
N CYS A 85 -4.70 14.39 -9.65
CA CYS A 85 -4.61 14.02 -8.25
C CYS A 85 -3.25 14.36 -7.63
N THR A 86 -3.15 14.27 -6.30
CA THR A 86 -1.89 14.46 -5.58
C THR A 86 -0.95 13.25 -5.75
N ALA A 87 0.35 13.47 -5.55
CA ALA A 87 1.35 12.39 -5.53
C ALA A 87 1.04 11.32 -4.47
N ARG A 88 0.39 11.71 -3.36
CA ARG A 88 -0.08 10.77 -2.32
C ARG A 88 -1.15 9.80 -2.83
N THR A 89 -2.06 10.27 -3.68
CA THR A 89 -3.08 9.41 -4.31
C THR A 89 -2.43 8.40 -5.26
N ILE A 90 -1.42 8.82 -6.02
CA ILE A 90 -0.63 7.91 -6.87
C ILE A 90 0.06 6.85 -6.02
N ARG A 91 0.70 7.24 -4.91
CA ARG A 91 1.36 6.27 -4.02
C ARG A 91 0.39 5.23 -3.45
N ARG A 92 -0.80 5.67 -3.00
CA ARG A 92 -1.86 4.77 -2.50
C ARG A 92 -2.37 3.82 -3.59
N LEU A 93 -2.46 4.31 -4.83
CA LEU A 93 -2.81 3.46 -5.95
C LEU A 93 -1.75 2.38 -6.15
N LEU A 94 -0.46 2.77 -6.21
CA LEU A 94 0.64 1.83 -6.44
C LEU A 94 0.79 0.82 -5.31
N SER A 95 0.60 1.22 -4.05
CA SER A 95 0.64 0.30 -2.91
C SER A 95 -0.52 -0.72 -2.88
N GLY A 96 -1.56 -0.49 -3.68
CA GLY A 96 -2.68 -1.43 -3.81
C GLY A 96 -2.53 -2.37 -5.01
N VAL A 97 -1.40 -2.35 -5.72
CA VAL A 97 -1.12 -3.25 -6.84
C VAL A 97 -0.35 -4.45 -6.31
N ASP A 98 -0.94 -5.64 -6.42
CA ASP A 98 -0.43 -6.87 -5.78
C ASP A 98 0.96 -7.32 -6.24
N TRP A 99 1.36 -6.95 -7.46
CA TRP A 99 2.62 -7.38 -8.08
C TRP A 99 3.70 -6.29 -8.10
N LEU A 100 3.42 -5.10 -7.58
CA LEU A 100 4.35 -3.98 -7.63
C LEU A 100 4.87 -3.65 -6.24
N ASP A 101 6.12 -3.98 -5.99
CA ASP A 101 6.80 -3.68 -4.74
C ASP A 101 7.70 -2.46 -4.85
N TYR A 102 7.71 -1.66 -3.77
CA TYR A 102 8.68 -0.59 -3.62
C TYR A 102 10.02 -1.18 -3.20
N ALA A 103 11.02 -1.03 -4.07
CA ALA A 103 12.41 -1.25 -3.73
C ALA A 103 13.15 0.09 -3.63
N LYS A 104 14.00 0.22 -2.61
CA LYS A 104 14.95 1.32 -2.54
C LYS A 104 15.98 1.14 -3.64
N MET A 105 16.33 2.23 -4.34
CA MET A 105 17.45 2.18 -5.28
C MET A 105 18.71 1.78 -4.53
N ASP A 106 19.46 0.83 -5.10
CA ASP A 106 20.76 0.47 -4.58
C ASP A 106 21.73 1.63 -4.83
N ASN A 107 22.28 2.18 -3.75
CA ASN A 107 23.17 3.34 -3.80
C ASN A 107 24.61 2.86 -4.09
N THR A 108 24.79 2.20 -5.23
CA THR A 108 26.09 1.70 -5.67
C THR A 108 26.64 2.53 -6.82
N LEU A 109 27.97 2.67 -6.86
CA LEU A 109 28.64 3.31 -7.97
C LEU A 109 28.44 2.47 -9.25
N PRO A 110 28.13 3.09 -10.39
CA PRO A 110 27.91 2.37 -11.63
C PRO A 110 29.21 1.66 -12.07
N LEU A 111 29.16 0.34 -12.18
CA LEU A 111 30.26 -0.43 -12.75
C LEU A 111 30.25 -0.31 -14.28
N THR A 112 31.31 0.27 -14.83
CA THR A 112 31.53 0.28 -16.28
C THR A 112 31.73 -1.15 -16.80
N LYS A 113 31.55 -1.35 -18.12
CA LYS A 113 31.80 -2.65 -18.76
C LYS A 113 33.23 -3.14 -18.51
N GLN A 114 34.20 -2.23 -18.52
CA GLN A 114 35.60 -2.51 -18.23
C GLN A 114 35.80 -2.98 -16.78
N HIS A 115 35.19 -2.30 -15.80
CA HIS A 115 35.26 -2.71 -14.39
C HIS A 115 34.71 -4.13 -14.19
N LYS A 116 33.55 -4.43 -14.80
CA LYS A 116 32.93 -5.77 -14.71
C LYS A 116 33.85 -6.85 -15.27
N MET A 117 34.47 -6.60 -16.42
CA MET A 117 35.37 -7.55 -17.06
C MET A 117 36.66 -7.76 -16.25
N ALA A 118 37.28 -6.68 -15.77
CA ALA A 118 38.49 -6.76 -14.96
C ALA A 118 38.23 -7.53 -13.65
N ARG A 119 37.13 -7.22 -12.94
CA ARG A 119 36.73 -7.93 -11.71
C ARG A 119 36.47 -9.42 -11.97
N LEU A 120 35.76 -9.75 -13.06
CA LEU A 120 35.47 -11.15 -13.42
C LEU A 120 36.75 -11.93 -13.75
N ASN A 121 37.65 -11.33 -14.54
CA ASN A 121 38.92 -11.97 -14.90
C ASN A 121 39.80 -12.19 -13.66
N TRP A 122 39.88 -11.19 -12.78
CA TRP A 122 40.59 -11.34 -11.51
C TRP A 122 40.01 -12.47 -10.66
N ALA A 123 38.67 -12.53 -10.51
CA ALA A 123 38.02 -13.60 -9.76
C ALA A 123 38.28 -14.99 -10.35
N LYS A 124 38.18 -15.15 -11.68
CA LYS A 124 38.50 -16.41 -12.36
C LYS A 124 39.94 -16.84 -12.11
N ASN A 125 40.89 -15.92 -12.21
CA ASN A 125 42.31 -16.20 -11.96
C ASN A 125 42.57 -16.64 -10.52
N MET A 126 41.91 -16.02 -9.54
CA MET A 126 42.04 -16.38 -8.12
C MET A 126 41.39 -17.72 -7.77
N ILE A 127 40.34 -18.14 -8.49
CA ILE A 127 39.76 -19.49 -8.33
C ILE A 127 40.72 -20.56 -8.84
N ILE A 128 41.40 -20.32 -9.95
CA ILE A 128 42.33 -21.28 -10.57
C ILE A 128 43.63 -21.42 -9.75
N GLN A 129 44.02 -20.38 -9.01
CA GLN A 129 45.30 -20.32 -8.29
C GLN A 129 45.08 -20.16 -6.78
N PRO A 130 44.54 -21.19 -6.09
CA PRO A 130 44.20 -21.09 -4.67
C PRO A 130 45.42 -20.85 -3.79
N ASP A 131 46.60 -21.33 -4.20
CA ASP A 131 47.85 -21.17 -3.45
C ASP A 131 48.27 -19.70 -3.29
N LYS A 132 47.79 -18.81 -4.16
CA LYS A 132 48.07 -17.37 -4.07
C LYS A 132 47.37 -16.70 -2.90
N TRP A 133 46.29 -17.27 -2.36
CA TRP A 133 45.58 -16.66 -1.24
C TRP A 133 46.45 -16.49 0.00
N SER A 134 47.38 -17.42 0.27
CA SER A 134 48.28 -17.33 1.44
C SER A 134 49.30 -16.19 1.34
N GLN A 135 49.52 -15.64 0.14
CA GLN A 135 50.49 -14.57 -0.12
C GLN A 135 49.85 -13.18 -0.17
N ILE A 136 48.51 -13.10 -0.12
CA ILE A 136 47.78 -11.84 -0.29
C ILE A 136 47.32 -11.34 1.08
N VAL A 137 47.68 -10.10 1.40
CA VAL A 137 47.14 -9.34 2.54
C VAL A 137 46.26 -8.23 2.00
N PHE A 138 45.02 -8.16 2.48
CA PHE A 138 44.09 -7.07 2.16
C PHE A 138 44.15 -6.00 3.24
N SER A 139 44.34 -4.74 2.82
CA SER A 139 44.23 -3.56 3.67
C SER A 139 43.30 -2.56 3.00
N ASP A 140 42.49 -1.88 3.80
CA ASP A 140 41.62 -0.78 3.36
C ASP A 140 41.62 0.30 4.44
N GLU A 141 41.39 1.54 4.04
CA GLU A 141 41.32 2.68 4.95
C GLU A 141 39.86 3.12 5.14
N LYS A 142 39.42 3.18 6.39
CA LYS A 142 38.08 3.65 6.74
C LYS A 142 38.17 4.87 7.65
N LYS A 143 37.48 5.94 7.28
CA LYS A 143 37.29 7.10 8.15
C LYS A 143 36.29 6.76 9.26
N PHE A 144 36.70 6.91 10.52
CA PHE A 144 35.83 6.86 11.69
C PHE A 144 35.63 8.27 12.24
N ASN A 145 34.40 8.76 12.24
CA ASN A 145 34.07 10.06 12.83
C ASN A 145 33.72 9.86 14.30
N LEU A 146 34.37 10.62 15.20
CA LEU A 146 34.15 10.54 16.65
C LEU A 146 32.99 11.43 17.11
N ASP A 147 32.72 12.54 16.42
CA ASP A 147 31.74 13.56 16.83
C ASP A 147 30.76 13.92 15.70
N GLY A 148 29.59 13.28 15.71
CA GLY A 148 28.41 13.69 14.93
C GLY A 148 28.48 13.49 13.41
N PRO A 149 27.35 13.68 12.71
CA PRO A 149 27.28 13.49 11.26
C PRO A 149 28.11 14.55 10.52
N ASP A 150 29.08 14.08 9.74
CA ASP A 150 29.93 14.90 8.88
C ASP A 150 29.08 15.49 7.74
N GLY A 151 29.05 16.83 7.62
CA GLY A 151 28.38 17.53 6.52
C GLY A 151 27.03 18.19 6.83
N LEU A 152 26.62 18.34 8.10
CA LEU A 152 25.50 19.23 8.44
C LEU A 152 25.93 20.70 8.27
N ARG A 153 25.85 21.23 7.04
CA ARG A 153 25.87 22.67 6.81
C ARG A 153 24.49 23.22 7.18
N HIS A 154 24.45 24.11 8.17
CA HIS A 154 23.30 24.98 8.42
C HIS A 154 23.03 25.92 7.24
#